data_AF-A0A953J7R4-F1
#
_entry.id   AF-A0A953J7R4-F1
#
_cell.length_a   1.000
_cell.length_b   1.000
_cell.length_c   1.000
_cell.angle_alpha   90.00
_cell.angle_beta   90.00
_cell.angle_gamma   90.00
#
_symmetry.space_group_name_H-M   'P 1'
#
loop_
_entity.id
_entity.type
_entity.pdbx_description
1 polymer ?
#
loop_
_entity_poly.entity_id
_entity_poly.type
_entity_poly.pdbx_seq_one_letter_code
_entity_poly.pdbx_strand_id
1 'polypeptide(L)'
;MIGKGRFFIVYLLLVLAFSYTSLHSNTAVPLKKAFHEFPVKRKGWTMVSHSLFSEEVLRVLRPTDYLSRGYAGPDGSRVSLYIGYHDSGRGSGGIHSPKHCLPGGGWYRVEERELTLEVEGKNLRMVSAVYQKGEGRERFLYWYQVKGRSITDEYALKGWEILNSLLYRRRDAAFIRVSLPFDSDRERALSAALEFVKDFYPVINEFLPA
;
A
#
# COMPACT_ATOMS: atom_id res chain seq x y z
N MET A 1 3.63 3.01 -47.23
CA MET A 1 4.97 2.39 -47.06
C MET A 1 5.47 2.68 -45.66
N ILE A 2 5.68 1.66 -44.82
CA ILE A 2 6.22 1.82 -43.46
C ILE A 2 7.73 2.05 -43.60
N GLY A 3 8.24 3.21 -43.16
CA GLY A 3 9.65 3.58 -43.32
C GLY A 3 10.59 2.74 -42.45
N LYS A 4 11.73 2.33 -43.01
CA LYS A 4 12.76 1.48 -42.36
C LYS A 4 13.25 2.03 -41.01
N GLY A 5 13.22 3.35 -40.81
CA GLY A 5 13.62 4.00 -39.56
C GLY A 5 12.82 3.55 -38.32
N ARG A 6 11.56 3.13 -38.49
CA ARG A 6 10.74 2.61 -37.37
C ARG A 6 11.29 1.30 -36.81
N PHE A 7 11.80 0.43 -37.67
CA PHE A 7 12.41 -0.83 -37.24
C PHE A 7 13.68 -0.59 -36.43
N PHE A 8 14.52 0.38 -36.81
CA PHE A 8 15.70 0.75 -36.04
C PHE A 8 15.36 1.23 -34.63
N ILE A 9 14.33 2.07 -34.48
CA ILE A 9 13.87 2.54 -33.17
C ILE A 9 13.38 1.35 -32.32
N VAL A 10 12.58 0.45 -32.91
CA VAL A 10 12.09 -0.75 -32.20
C VAL A 10 13.25 -1.64 -31.76
N TYR A 11 14.21 -1.93 -32.65
CA TYR A 11 15.38 -2.72 -32.29
C TYR A 11 16.22 -2.07 -31.20
N LEU A 12 16.43 -0.75 -31.27
CA LEU A 12 17.14 -0.01 -30.22
C LEU A 12 16.43 -0.14 -28.87
N LEU A 13 15.10 0.04 -28.83
CA LEU A 13 14.32 -0.11 -27.60
C LEU A 13 14.38 -1.53 -27.04
N LEU A 14 14.33 -2.54 -27.90
CA LEU A 14 14.46 -3.95 -27.49
C LEU A 14 15.85 -4.25 -26.93
N VAL A 15 16.92 -3.76 -27.57
CA VAL A 15 18.30 -3.93 -27.08
C VAL A 15 18.49 -3.23 -25.75
N LEU A 16 17.97 -2.01 -25.59
CA LEU A 16 18.03 -1.28 -24.32
C LEU A 16 17.25 -2.01 -23.23
N ALA A 17 16.04 -2.49 -23.52
CA ALA A 17 15.24 -3.26 -22.58
C ALA A 17 15.95 -4.56 -22.16
N PHE A 18 16.49 -5.31 -23.11
CA PHE A 18 17.24 -6.54 -22.85
C PHE A 18 18.51 -6.28 -22.02
N SER A 19 19.27 -5.24 -22.36
CA SER A 19 20.47 -4.85 -21.62
C SER A 19 20.12 -4.45 -20.19
N TYR A 20 19.03 -3.69 -20.01
CA TYR A 20 18.54 -3.30 -18.70
C TYR A 20 18.12 -4.51 -17.88
N THR A 21 17.27 -5.40 -18.40
CA THR A 21 16.80 -6.56 -17.64
C THR A 21 17.90 -7.57 -17.33
N SER A 22 18.94 -7.65 -18.16
CA SER A 22 20.06 -8.58 -17.96
C SER A 22 21.14 -8.05 -17.01
N LEU A 23 21.44 -6.75 -17.08
CA LEU A 23 22.56 -6.15 -16.34
C LEU A 23 22.12 -5.40 -15.07
N HIS A 24 20.88 -4.91 -15.03
CA HIS A 24 20.39 -4.14 -13.89
C HIS A 24 19.89 -5.04 -12.77
N SER A 25 20.41 -4.83 -11.57
CA SER A 25 19.86 -5.41 -10.34
C SER A 25 19.48 -4.33 -9.35
N ASN A 26 18.28 -4.46 -8.81
CA ASN A 26 17.83 -3.69 -7.65
C ASN A 26 18.41 -4.29 -6.38
N THR A 27 18.70 -3.41 -5.43
CA THR A 27 19.19 -3.74 -4.09
C THR A 27 17.99 -3.84 -3.17
N ALA A 28 17.89 -4.95 -2.44
CA ALA A 28 16.87 -5.09 -1.40
C ALA A 28 17.03 -4.00 -0.35
N VAL A 29 15.93 -3.36 0.03
CA VAL A 29 15.89 -2.33 1.07
C VAL A 29 15.13 -2.90 2.25
N PRO A 30 15.78 -3.25 3.35
CA PRO A 30 15.07 -3.81 4.49
C PRO A 30 14.21 -2.75 5.19
N LEU A 31 13.24 -3.23 5.96
CA LEU A 31 12.53 -2.39 6.94
C LEU A 31 13.53 -1.80 7.95
N LYS A 32 13.24 -0.61 8.45
CA LYS A 32 14.02 0.02 9.52
C LYS A 32 13.83 -0.67 10.88
N LYS A 33 12.65 -1.24 11.11
CA LYS A 33 12.23 -1.96 12.31
C LYS A 33 11.34 -3.13 11.91
N ALA A 34 11.37 -4.23 12.64
CA ALA A 34 10.57 -5.40 12.29
C ALA A 34 9.10 -5.20 12.70
N PHE A 35 8.13 -5.65 11.89
CA PHE A 35 6.71 -5.40 12.17
C PHE A 35 6.17 -6.04 13.46
N HIS A 36 6.88 -7.02 14.04
CA HIS A 36 6.51 -7.55 15.36
C HIS A 36 6.65 -6.48 16.47
N GLU A 37 7.57 -5.53 16.33
CA GLU A 37 7.78 -4.39 17.24
C GLU A 37 6.73 -3.28 17.09
N PHE A 38 5.84 -3.39 16.10
CA PHE A 38 4.79 -2.39 15.88
C PHE A 38 3.91 -2.26 17.12
N PRO A 39 3.49 -1.04 17.54
CA PRO A 39 2.88 -0.84 18.85
C PRO A 39 1.56 -1.60 19.03
N VAL A 40 1.41 -2.20 20.20
CA VAL A 40 0.17 -2.85 20.66
C VAL A 40 -0.84 -1.83 21.22
N LYS A 41 -0.38 -0.67 21.69
CA LYS A 41 -1.20 0.44 22.19
C LYS A 41 -0.65 1.76 21.72
N ARG A 42 -1.52 2.70 21.34
CA ARG A 42 -1.12 4.05 20.95
C ARG A 42 -2.32 5.01 20.98
N LYS A 43 -2.17 6.14 21.67
CA LYS A 43 -3.15 7.25 21.63
C LYS A 43 -4.61 6.80 21.84
N GLY A 44 -4.85 5.87 22.79
CA GLY A 44 -6.18 5.32 23.08
C GLY A 44 -6.56 4.07 22.25
N TRP A 45 -5.88 3.82 21.13
CA TRP A 45 -6.06 2.58 20.36
C TRP A 45 -5.33 1.41 21.01
N THR A 46 -6.01 0.27 21.12
CA THR A 46 -5.46 -0.98 21.66
C THR A 46 -5.64 -2.11 20.66
N MET A 47 -4.58 -2.86 20.37
CA MET A 47 -4.66 -4.03 19.51
C MET A 47 -5.60 -5.07 20.13
N VAL A 48 -6.56 -5.54 19.34
CA VAL A 48 -7.53 -6.58 19.72
C VAL A 48 -7.41 -7.84 18.87
N SER A 49 -6.72 -7.78 17.74
CA SER A 49 -6.43 -8.95 16.92
C SER A 49 -5.13 -8.81 16.13
N HIS A 50 -4.52 -9.96 15.84
CA HIS A 50 -3.38 -10.10 14.93
C HIS A 50 -3.70 -11.31 14.04
N SER A 51 -3.72 -11.11 12.73
CA SER A 51 -4.02 -12.18 11.77
C SER A 51 -2.78 -12.55 10.98
N LEU A 52 -2.57 -13.85 10.80
CA LEU A 52 -1.57 -14.38 9.88
C LEU A 52 -2.26 -14.85 8.60
N PHE A 53 -1.65 -14.55 7.47
CA PHE A 53 -2.09 -15.06 6.18
C PHE A 53 -1.63 -16.50 5.98
N SER A 54 -2.43 -17.28 5.25
CA SER A 54 -2.06 -18.63 4.87
C SER A 54 -0.91 -18.62 3.87
N GLU A 55 -0.17 -19.73 3.81
CA GLU A 55 0.90 -19.94 2.83
C GLU A 55 0.44 -19.76 1.37
N GLU A 56 -0.83 -20.05 1.08
CA GLU A 56 -1.39 -19.81 -0.25
C GLU A 56 -1.48 -18.32 -0.59
N VAL A 57 -1.97 -17.50 0.36
CA VAL A 57 -2.03 -16.04 0.18
C VAL A 57 -0.62 -15.46 0.07
N LEU A 58 0.32 -15.93 0.88
CA LEU A 58 1.72 -15.47 0.84
C LEU A 58 2.43 -15.85 -0.46
N ARG A 59 2.14 -17.01 -1.05
CA ARG A 59 2.68 -17.41 -2.36
C ARG A 59 2.22 -16.53 -3.50
N VAL A 60 1.03 -15.93 -3.37
CA VAL A 60 0.46 -15.00 -4.36
C VAL A 60 0.95 -13.58 -4.13
N LEU A 61 0.77 -13.04 -2.92
CA LEU A 61 1.10 -11.64 -2.61
C LEU A 61 2.61 -11.40 -2.56
N ARG A 62 3.37 -12.38 -2.04
CA ARG A 62 4.83 -12.33 -1.85
C ARG A 62 5.34 -10.99 -1.27
N PRO A 63 4.75 -10.48 -0.16
CA PRO A 63 5.37 -9.37 0.56
C PRO A 63 6.70 -9.85 1.16
N THR A 64 7.67 -8.95 1.29
CA THR A 64 8.89 -9.22 2.07
C THR A 64 8.55 -9.37 3.54
N ASP A 65 7.67 -8.51 4.05
CA ASP A 65 7.08 -8.60 5.39
C ASP A 65 5.70 -7.92 5.37
N TYR A 66 4.82 -8.29 6.30
CA TYR A 66 3.50 -7.68 6.41
C TYR A 66 3.01 -7.57 7.84
N LEU A 67 2.07 -6.66 8.05
CA LEU A 67 1.33 -6.47 9.28
C LEU A 67 -0.16 -6.60 8.99
N SER A 68 -0.88 -7.41 9.75
CA SER A 68 -2.34 -7.46 9.72
C SER A 68 -2.89 -7.48 11.15
N ARG A 69 -3.44 -6.34 11.60
CA ARG A 69 -3.86 -6.15 13.00
C ARG A 69 -5.19 -5.41 13.09
N GLY A 70 -6.00 -5.79 14.07
CA GLY A 70 -7.19 -5.05 14.48
C GLY A 70 -6.91 -4.22 15.73
N TYR A 71 -7.41 -2.99 15.77
CA TYR A 71 -7.32 -2.07 16.89
C TYR A 71 -8.73 -1.61 17.31
N ALA A 72 -8.97 -1.57 18.62
CA ALA A 72 -10.15 -0.94 19.20
C ALA A 72 -9.80 0.46 19.69
N GLY A 73 -10.64 1.43 19.32
CA GLY A 73 -10.54 2.83 19.72
C GLY A 73 -11.32 3.12 20.99
N PRO A 74 -11.10 4.31 21.59
CA PRO A 74 -11.77 4.71 22.83
C PRO A 74 -13.29 4.90 22.67
N ASP A 75 -13.78 5.16 21.46
CA ASP A 75 -15.20 5.34 21.14
C ASP A 75 -15.92 4.02 20.78
N GLY A 76 -15.22 2.88 20.89
CA GLY A 76 -15.69 1.56 20.49
C GLY A 76 -15.45 1.21 19.02
N SER A 77 -14.90 2.12 18.21
CA SER A 77 -14.57 1.86 16.81
C SER A 77 -13.54 0.72 16.67
N ARG A 78 -13.70 -0.10 15.64
CA ARG A 78 -12.77 -1.21 15.33
C ARG A 78 -12.13 -1.01 13.97
N VAL A 79 -10.82 -0.80 13.98
CA VAL A 79 -10.00 -0.51 12.80
C VAL A 79 -9.17 -1.73 12.46
N SER A 80 -9.12 -2.11 11.19
CA SER A 80 -8.16 -3.07 10.66
C SER A 80 -7.03 -2.33 9.93
N LEU A 81 -5.80 -2.51 10.38
CA LEU A 81 -4.59 -2.03 9.72
C LEU A 81 -3.91 -3.18 8.98
N TYR A 82 -3.65 -2.97 7.70
CA TYR A 82 -2.80 -3.80 6.88
C TYR A 82 -1.62 -2.99 6.32
N ILE A 83 -0.41 -3.53 6.43
CA ILE A 83 0.79 -3.01 5.79
C ILE A 83 1.45 -4.17 5.05
N GLY A 84 1.55 -4.09 3.72
CA GLY A 84 2.34 -5.03 2.93
C GLY A 84 3.60 -4.35 2.42
N TYR A 85 4.78 -4.81 2.86
CA TYR A 85 6.07 -4.23 2.46
C TYR A 85 6.77 -5.09 1.42
N HIS A 86 7.34 -4.44 0.41
CA HIS A 86 8.05 -5.05 -0.70
C HIS A 86 9.42 -4.37 -0.83
N ASP A 87 10.49 -5.10 -0.53
CA ASP A 87 11.87 -4.58 -0.40
C ASP A 87 12.61 -4.40 -1.73
N SER A 88 11.98 -4.72 -2.87
CA SER A 88 12.54 -4.80 -4.22
C SER A 88 13.43 -6.01 -4.58
N GLY A 89 13.58 -6.96 -3.68
CA GLY A 89 14.32 -8.21 -3.90
C GLY A 89 13.71 -9.09 -5.01
N ARG A 90 14.50 -10.04 -5.54
CA ARG A 90 14.11 -10.93 -6.66
C ARG A 90 12.86 -11.79 -6.38
N GLY A 91 12.52 -12.02 -5.11
CA GLY A 91 11.34 -12.79 -4.69
C GLY A 91 10.12 -11.93 -4.33
N SER A 92 10.28 -10.61 -4.18
CA SER A 92 9.19 -9.71 -3.80
C SER A 92 8.17 -9.57 -4.93
N GLY A 93 6.90 -9.80 -4.61
CA GLY A 93 5.77 -9.61 -5.51
C GLY A 93 5.54 -8.15 -5.90
N GLY A 94 4.57 -7.93 -6.79
CA GLY A 94 4.07 -6.60 -7.11
C GLY A 94 2.98 -6.17 -6.14
N ILE A 95 2.85 -4.86 -5.93
CA ILE A 95 1.76 -4.27 -5.16
C ILE A 95 0.57 -3.98 -6.08
N HIS A 96 -0.64 -4.28 -5.60
CA HIS A 96 -1.90 -4.00 -6.30
C HIS A 96 -2.91 -3.36 -5.35
N SER A 97 -3.77 -2.47 -5.85
CA SER A 97 -4.81 -1.86 -5.03
C SER A 97 -5.92 -2.86 -4.69
N PRO A 98 -6.76 -2.55 -3.68
CA PRO A 98 -7.95 -3.33 -3.39
C PRO A 98 -8.92 -3.43 -4.57
N LYS A 99 -8.80 -2.57 -5.60
CA LYS A 99 -9.65 -2.60 -6.81
C LYS A 99 -9.56 -3.93 -7.56
N HIS A 100 -8.44 -4.64 -7.45
CA HIS A 100 -8.22 -5.90 -8.14
C HIS A 100 -8.60 -7.11 -7.29
N CYS A 101 -8.31 -7.06 -5.98
CA CYS A 101 -8.52 -8.21 -5.08
C CYS A 101 -9.95 -8.28 -4.50
N LEU A 102 -10.53 -7.14 -4.15
CA LEU A 102 -11.84 -7.10 -3.46
C LEU A 102 -12.99 -7.64 -4.34
N PRO A 103 -13.08 -7.32 -5.64
CA PRO A 103 -14.14 -7.86 -6.50
C PRO A 103 -14.17 -9.39 -6.56
N GLY A 104 -13.00 -10.04 -6.59
CA GLY A 104 -12.91 -11.51 -6.57
C GLY A 104 -13.47 -12.14 -5.29
N GLY A 105 -13.47 -11.39 -4.18
CA GLY A 105 -14.08 -11.79 -2.91
C GLY A 105 -15.56 -11.40 -2.74
N GLY A 106 -16.19 -10.87 -3.81
CA GLY A 106 -17.58 -10.42 -3.81
C GLY A 106 -17.81 -9.01 -3.25
N TRP A 107 -16.75 -8.23 -3.06
CA TRP A 107 -16.85 -6.84 -2.63
C TRP A 107 -16.92 -5.91 -3.82
N TYR A 108 -17.88 -5.00 -3.84
CA TYR A 108 -17.99 -3.98 -4.88
C TYR A 108 -17.79 -2.59 -4.30
N ARG A 109 -17.18 -1.72 -5.11
CA ARG A 109 -16.90 -0.34 -4.73
C ARG A 109 -18.14 0.52 -4.96
N VAL A 110 -18.57 1.22 -3.92
CA VAL A 110 -19.72 2.13 -3.93
C VAL A 110 -19.27 3.57 -4.20
N GLU A 111 -18.15 3.98 -3.60
CA GLU A 111 -17.64 5.35 -3.68
C GLU A 111 -16.12 5.33 -3.63
N GLU A 112 -15.47 6.28 -4.30
CA GLU A 112 -14.05 6.53 -4.22
C GLU A 112 -13.75 8.02 -4.37
N ARG A 113 -12.86 8.54 -3.54
CA ARG A 113 -12.30 9.88 -3.66
C ARG A 113 -10.89 9.95 -3.11
N GLU A 114 -10.06 10.84 -3.62
CA GLU A 114 -8.79 11.16 -3.00
C GLU A 114 -8.98 12.13 -1.84
N LEU A 115 -8.19 11.94 -0.78
CA LEU A 115 -8.12 12.82 0.38
C LEU A 115 -6.67 13.19 0.66
N THR A 116 -6.47 14.38 1.21
CA THR A 116 -5.19 14.79 1.79
C THR A 116 -5.39 15.07 3.26
N LEU A 117 -4.56 14.47 4.10
CA LEU A 117 -4.53 14.67 5.54
C LEU A 117 -3.17 15.27 5.92
N GLU A 118 -3.18 16.38 6.64
CA GLU A 118 -1.94 16.93 7.21
C GLU A 118 -1.59 16.17 8.51
N VAL A 119 -0.41 15.57 8.55
CA VAL A 119 0.12 14.87 9.72
C VAL A 119 1.55 15.33 9.95
N GLU A 120 1.82 15.93 11.12
CA GLU A 120 3.13 16.45 11.50
C GLU A 120 3.78 17.37 10.43
N GLY A 121 2.97 18.27 9.85
CA GLY A 121 3.43 19.21 8.82
C GLY A 121 3.70 18.58 7.45
N LYS A 122 3.33 17.30 7.24
CA LYS A 122 3.40 16.61 5.96
C LYS A 122 2.02 16.32 5.42
N ASN A 123 1.84 16.52 4.11
CA ASN A 123 0.62 16.16 3.41
C ASN A 123 0.65 14.67 3.02
N LEU A 124 -0.19 13.88 3.69
CA LEU A 124 -0.46 12.49 3.36
C LEU A 124 -1.63 12.40 2.39
N ARG A 125 -1.37 11.97 1.16
CA ARG A 125 -2.41 11.67 0.16
C ARG A 125 -2.85 10.22 0.29
N MET A 126 -4.14 9.99 0.28
CA MET A 126 -4.74 8.66 0.37
C MET A 126 -6.02 8.58 -0.46
N VAL A 127 -6.40 7.37 -0.84
CA VAL A 127 -7.72 7.09 -1.40
C VAL A 127 -8.66 6.73 -0.26
N SER A 128 -9.82 7.37 -0.23
CA SER A 128 -10.97 6.97 0.59
C SER A 128 -12.00 6.29 -0.29
N ALA A 129 -12.35 5.06 0.05
CA ALA A 129 -13.32 4.28 -0.70
C ALA A 129 -14.32 3.59 0.24
N VAL A 130 -15.55 3.41 -0.25
CA VAL A 130 -16.54 2.56 0.40
C VAL A 130 -16.68 1.29 -0.43
N TYR A 131 -16.51 0.15 0.22
CA TYR A 131 -16.79 -1.16 -0.38
C TYR A 131 -17.97 -1.81 0.33
N GLN A 132 -18.75 -2.58 -0.40
CA GLN A 132 -19.92 -3.28 0.11
C GLN A 132 -19.87 -4.75 -0.31
N LYS A 133 -20.29 -5.64 0.60
CA LYS A 133 -20.49 -7.07 0.36
C LYS A 133 -21.75 -7.52 1.10
N GLY A 134 -22.79 -7.89 0.34
CA GLY A 134 -24.12 -8.11 0.90
C GLY A 134 -24.63 -6.83 1.56
N GLU A 135 -25.06 -6.93 2.82
CA GLU A 135 -25.51 -5.78 3.63
C GLU A 135 -24.35 -5.04 4.31
N GLY A 136 -23.18 -5.68 4.45
CA GLY A 136 -22.02 -5.11 5.13
C GLY A 136 -21.30 -4.07 4.29
N ARG A 137 -20.96 -2.93 4.89
CA ARG A 137 -20.15 -1.87 4.28
C ARG A 137 -18.88 -1.63 5.07
N GLU A 138 -17.82 -1.32 4.36
CA GLU A 138 -16.52 -0.99 4.94
C GLU A 138 -15.96 0.29 4.30
N ARG A 139 -15.45 1.18 5.15
CA ARG A 139 -14.68 2.35 4.76
C ARG A 139 -13.22 1.93 4.68
N PHE A 140 -12.60 2.17 3.54
CA PHE A 140 -11.18 1.95 3.30
C PHE A 140 -10.47 3.29 3.12
N LEU A 141 -9.36 3.47 3.83
CA LEU A 141 -8.35 4.46 3.52
C LEU A 141 -7.09 3.72 3.11
N TYR A 142 -6.51 4.02 1.94
CA TYR A 142 -5.29 3.35 1.51
C TYR A 142 -4.39 4.25 0.68
N TRP A 143 -3.10 3.93 0.70
CA TRP A 143 -2.07 4.59 -0.12
C TRP A 143 -0.87 3.67 -0.30
N TYR A 144 -0.01 4.04 -1.25
CA TYR A 144 1.31 3.45 -1.43
C TYR A 144 2.35 4.39 -0.82
N GLN A 145 3.22 3.85 0.01
CA GLN A 145 4.38 4.56 0.52
C GLN A 145 5.61 4.19 -0.32
N VAL A 146 6.20 5.18 -0.98
CA VAL A 146 7.38 5.00 -1.83
C VAL A 146 8.41 6.06 -1.46
N LYS A 147 9.54 5.66 -0.87
CA LYS A 147 10.66 6.56 -0.55
C LYS A 147 10.21 7.85 0.16
N GLY A 148 9.44 7.69 1.25
CA GLY A 148 8.89 8.81 2.04
C GLY A 148 7.71 9.56 1.41
N ARG A 149 7.17 9.12 0.27
CA ARG A 149 6.05 9.76 -0.43
C ARG A 149 4.80 8.89 -0.39
N SER A 150 3.65 9.53 -0.21
CA SER A 150 2.33 8.89 -0.35
C SER A 150 1.79 9.05 -1.78
N ILE A 151 1.52 7.92 -2.42
CA ILE A 151 1.01 7.81 -3.79
C ILE A 151 -0.37 7.12 -3.74
N THR A 152 -1.33 7.62 -4.52
CA THR A 152 -2.72 7.13 -4.55
C THR A 152 -3.06 6.35 -5.82
N ASP A 153 -2.25 6.51 -6.87
CA ASP A 153 -2.46 5.93 -8.19
C ASP A 153 -1.46 4.79 -8.51
N GLU A 154 -1.96 3.73 -9.14
CA GLU A 154 -1.17 2.54 -9.48
C GLU A 154 -0.15 2.79 -10.60
N TYR A 155 -0.51 3.62 -11.59
CA TYR A 155 0.40 3.95 -12.68
C TYR A 155 1.52 4.86 -12.17
N ALA A 156 1.19 5.81 -11.29
CA ALA A 156 2.17 6.64 -10.60
C ALA A 156 3.11 5.78 -9.73
N LEU A 157 2.58 4.80 -8.98
CA LEU A 157 3.40 3.83 -8.25
C LEU A 157 4.39 3.14 -9.20
N LYS A 158 3.91 2.62 -10.34
CA LYS A 158 4.78 1.94 -11.31
C LYS A 158 5.83 2.86 -11.91
N GLY A 159 5.47 4.11 -12.20
CA GLY A 159 6.40 5.13 -12.66
C GLY A 159 7.50 5.42 -11.64
N TRP A 160 7.14 5.54 -10.36
CA TRP A 160 8.12 5.73 -9.28
C TRP A 160 9.02 4.51 -9.08
N GLU A 161 8.50 3.29 -9.19
CA GLU A 161 9.33 2.08 -9.15
C GLU A 161 10.39 2.08 -10.27
N ILE A 162 9.99 2.42 -11.51
CA ILE A 162 10.91 2.48 -12.66
C ILE A 162 11.95 3.57 -12.44
N LEU A 163 11.52 4.78 -12.08
CA LEU A 163 12.41 5.92 -11.87
C LEU A 163 13.39 5.67 -10.73
N ASN A 164 12.94 5.10 -9.61
CA ASN A 164 13.81 4.80 -8.49
C ASN A 164 14.77 3.65 -8.79
N SER A 165 14.35 2.65 -9.58
CA SER A 165 15.23 1.58 -10.04
C SER A 165 16.39 2.17 -10.86
N LEU A 166 16.07 3.08 -11.79
CA LEU A 166 17.08 3.74 -12.63
C LEU A 166 18.02 4.66 -11.84
N LEU A 167 17.48 5.50 -10.96
CA LEU A 167 18.26 6.53 -10.26
C LEU A 167 18.97 6.04 -8.99
N TYR A 168 18.37 5.07 -8.28
CA TYR A 168 18.79 4.67 -6.94
C TYR A 168 18.97 3.15 -6.78
N ARG A 169 18.74 2.36 -7.84
CA ARG A 169 18.79 0.89 -7.80
C ARG A 169 17.90 0.27 -6.71
N ARG A 170 16.76 0.90 -6.44
CA ARG A 170 15.74 0.41 -5.51
C ARG A 170 14.35 0.72 -6.04
N ARG A 171 13.39 -0.16 -5.77
CA ARG A 171 11.97 0.01 -6.16
C ARG A 171 11.04 -0.47 -5.05
N ASP A 172 11.50 -0.34 -3.81
CA ASP A 172 10.76 -0.76 -2.65
C ASP A 172 9.53 0.13 -2.42
N ALA A 173 8.48 -0.48 -1.90
CA ALA A 173 7.21 0.19 -1.64
C ALA A 173 6.44 -0.54 -0.55
N ALA A 174 5.57 0.20 0.14
CA ALA A 174 4.60 -0.38 1.05
C ALA A 174 3.19 -0.06 0.58
N PHE A 175 2.27 -1.01 0.72
CA PHE A 175 0.84 -0.75 0.62
C PHE A 175 0.25 -0.67 2.01
N ILE A 176 -0.37 0.46 2.34
CA ILE A 176 -1.02 0.69 3.63
C ILE A 176 -2.52 0.77 3.40
N ARG A 177 -3.27 0.03 4.23
CA ARG A 177 -4.73 0.01 4.21
C ARG A 177 -5.27 0.04 5.62
N VAL A 178 -6.14 1.00 5.88
CA VAL A 178 -6.94 1.13 7.10
C VAL A 178 -8.39 0.88 6.71
N SER A 179 -9.06 -0.08 7.34
CA SER A 179 -10.48 -0.31 7.09
C SER A 179 -11.32 -0.38 8.37
N LEU A 180 -12.53 0.15 8.30
CA LEU A 180 -13.54 0.05 9.36
C LEU A 180 -14.87 -0.41 8.76
N PRO A 181 -15.51 -1.45 9.33
CA PRO A 181 -16.91 -1.72 9.04
C PRO A 181 -17.80 -0.63 9.61
N PHE A 182 -18.89 -0.34 8.92
CA PHE A 182 -19.91 0.60 9.38
C PHE A 182 -21.28 0.21 8.85
N ASP A 183 -22.31 0.51 9.64
CA ASP A 183 -23.69 0.28 9.24
C ASP A 183 -24.22 1.49 8.44
N SER A 184 -24.82 2.46 9.14
CA SER A 184 -25.39 3.67 8.54
C SER A 184 -24.52 4.92 8.69
N ASP A 185 -23.69 5.00 9.73
CA ASP A 185 -22.90 6.21 10.05
C ASP A 185 -21.55 6.23 9.32
N ARG A 186 -21.61 6.66 8.07
CA ARG A 186 -20.46 6.80 7.17
C ARG A 186 -19.44 7.84 7.64
N GLU A 187 -19.90 8.94 8.21
CA GLU A 187 -19.04 10.07 8.58
C GLU A 187 -18.28 9.78 9.86
N ARG A 188 -18.91 9.10 10.82
CA ARG A 188 -18.20 8.58 11.99
C ARG A 188 -17.11 7.59 11.60
N ALA A 189 -17.40 6.66 10.68
CA ALA A 189 -16.41 5.70 10.22
C ALA A 189 -15.22 6.37 9.52
N LEU A 190 -15.47 7.41 8.71
CA LEU A 190 -14.40 8.21 8.11
C LEU A 190 -13.58 8.96 9.16
N SER A 191 -14.24 9.58 10.14
CA SER A 191 -13.60 10.36 11.20
C SER A 191 -12.68 9.49 12.06
N ALA A 192 -13.16 8.33 12.51
CA ALA A 192 -12.36 7.37 13.26
C ALA A 192 -11.19 6.81 12.44
N ALA A 193 -11.39 6.55 11.14
CA ALA A 193 -10.33 6.11 10.25
C ALA A 193 -9.24 7.18 10.07
N LEU A 194 -9.62 8.45 9.91
CA LEU A 194 -8.68 9.57 9.79
C LEU A 194 -7.94 9.83 11.10
N GLU A 195 -8.60 9.71 12.25
CA GLU A 195 -7.97 9.80 13.57
C GLU A 195 -6.93 8.70 13.76
N PHE A 196 -7.27 7.45 13.43
CA PHE A 196 -6.34 6.33 13.46
C PHE A 196 -5.12 6.59 12.56
N VAL A 197 -5.34 7.05 11.32
CA VAL A 197 -4.25 7.38 10.40
C VAL A 197 -3.38 8.49 10.97
N LYS A 198 -3.96 9.56 11.52
CA LYS A 198 -3.22 10.67 12.14
C LYS A 198 -2.32 10.18 13.28
N ASP A 199 -2.81 9.28 14.11
CA ASP A 199 -2.05 8.74 15.22
C ASP A 199 -0.94 7.79 14.76
N PHE A 200 -1.21 6.90 13.82
CA PHE A 200 -0.29 5.82 13.44
C PHE A 200 0.66 6.16 12.29
N TYR A 201 0.34 7.13 11.43
CA TYR A 201 1.21 7.49 10.29
C TYR A 201 2.65 7.84 10.67
N PRO A 202 2.92 8.62 11.75
CA PRO A 202 4.29 8.86 12.21
C PRO A 202 5.04 7.56 12.52
N VAL A 203 4.37 6.62 13.21
CA VAL A 203 4.95 5.32 13.55
C VAL A 203 5.19 4.49 12.30
N ILE A 204 4.24 4.43 11.36
CA ILE A 204 4.42 3.72 10.09
C ILE A 204 5.69 4.20 9.37
N ASN A 205 5.95 5.50 9.34
CA ASN A 205 7.16 6.07 8.73
C ASN A 205 8.47 5.73 9.45
N GLU A 206 8.43 5.41 10.75
CA GLU A 206 9.62 4.94 11.47
C GLU A 206 10.02 3.51 11.06
N PHE A 207 9.08 2.69 10.61
CA PHE A 207 9.32 1.30 10.19
C PHE A 207 9.73 1.21 8.72
N LEU A 208 9.23 2.13 7.88
CA LEU A 208 9.49 2.14 6.45
C LEU A 208 10.74 2.95 6.09
N PRO A 209 11.51 2.51 5.08
CA PRO A 209 12.64 3.29 4.59
C PRO A 209 12.18 4.57 3.86
N ALA A 210 13.04 5.59 3.90
CA ALA A 210 12.85 6.85 3.20
C ALA A 210 13.76 6.96 1.97
#